data_AF-A0A2T1NAH0-F1
#
_entry.id   AF-A0A2T1NAH0-F1
#
_cell.length_a   1.000
_cell.length_b   1.000
_cell.length_c   1.000
_cell.angle_alpha   90.00
_cell.angle_beta   90.00
_cell.angle_gamma   90.00
#
_symmetry.space_group_name_H-M   'P 1'
#
loop_
_entity.id
_entity.type
_entity.pdbx_description
1 polymer ?
#
loop_
_entity_poly.entity_id
_entity_poly.type
_entity_poly.pdbx_seq_one_letter_code
_entity_poly.pdbx_strand_id
1 'polypeptide(L)'
;MTYYHVSKEKEFDFSLFKKSRYGFTALFFTDNSELKDLYLKENKGAEISIDNPFIDYEIDFNNKISYSSVFRNTIINLNKKGYKTVLIKNVIDYPSSANKKFISSDILVVFDLKYLKTLL
;
A
#
# COMPACT_ATOMS: atom_id res chain seq x y z
N MET A 1 -0.03 -3.11 -11.92
CA MET A 1 -0.56 -1.74 -11.81
C MET A 1 -0.64 -1.31 -10.33
N THR A 2 -0.36 -0.03 -10.03
CA THR A 2 -0.84 0.76 -8.85
C THR A 2 0.20 1.39 -7.87
N TYR A 3 -0.21 2.43 -7.07
CA TYR A 3 0.47 3.69 -6.68
C TYR A 3 0.89 3.87 -5.21
N TYR A 4 1.85 4.80 -5.00
CA TYR A 4 2.42 5.22 -3.71
C TYR A 4 2.26 6.74 -3.44
N HIS A 5 2.37 7.15 -2.16
CA HIS A 5 2.30 8.55 -1.73
C HIS A 5 3.69 9.22 -1.82
N VAL A 6 3.93 10.08 -2.83
CA VAL A 6 5.07 11.03 -2.81
C VAL A 6 4.62 12.42 -3.26
N SER A 7 5.20 13.43 -2.60
CA SER A 7 5.20 14.84 -2.98
C SER A 7 5.52 15.03 -4.47
N LYS A 8 4.79 15.96 -5.09
CA LYS A 8 4.73 16.25 -6.54
C LYS A 8 6.04 16.69 -7.22
N GLU A 9 7.16 16.70 -6.50
CA GLU A 9 8.40 17.31 -6.96
C GLU A 9 9.60 16.36 -6.78
N LYS A 10 10.30 16.13 -7.91
CA LYS A 10 11.53 15.35 -8.12
C LYS A 10 11.33 13.86 -8.40
N GLU A 11 12.24 13.33 -9.21
CA GLU A 11 12.49 11.89 -9.40
C GLU A 11 12.27 11.14 -8.08
N PHE A 12 11.64 9.96 -8.14
CA PHE A 12 11.27 9.19 -6.96
C PHE A 12 12.47 8.96 -6.04
N ASP A 13 12.61 9.81 -5.02
CA ASP A 13 13.78 9.82 -4.16
C ASP A 13 13.53 8.94 -2.94
N PHE A 14 14.16 7.77 -2.96
CA PHE A 14 14.10 6.80 -1.89
C PHE A 14 14.71 7.32 -0.56
N SER A 15 15.37 8.47 -0.55
CA SER A 15 15.90 9.11 0.66
C SER A 15 14.85 9.90 1.46
N LEU A 16 13.68 10.19 0.88
CA LEU A 16 12.62 11.01 1.49
C LEU A 16 11.56 10.21 2.26
N PHE A 17 11.71 8.90 2.44
CA PHE A 17 10.65 8.10 3.08
C PHE A 17 10.44 8.48 4.55
N LYS A 18 9.25 9.00 4.81
CA LYS A 18 8.68 9.00 6.16
C LYS A 18 8.32 7.57 6.54
N LYS A 19 8.58 7.20 7.79
CA LYS A 19 8.03 5.96 8.37
C LYS A 19 6.53 5.95 8.11
N SER A 20 6.01 4.80 7.67
CA SER A 20 4.56 4.61 7.59
C SER A 20 3.92 4.80 8.97
N ARG A 21 2.58 4.87 9.03
CA ARG A 21 1.84 4.88 10.31
C ARG A 21 2.15 3.68 11.23
N TYR A 22 2.85 2.67 10.72
CA TYR A 22 3.25 1.46 11.42
C TYR A 22 4.66 1.54 12.05
N GLY A 23 5.39 2.65 11.86
CA GLY A 23 6.70 2.87 12.48
C GLY A 23 7.90 2.30 11.69
N PHE A 24 7.65 1.74 10.51
CA PHE A 24 8.65 1.27 9.55
C PHE A 24 8.29 1.69 8.13
N THR A 25 9.24 1.55 7.21
CA THR A 25 9.03 1.90 5.80
C THR A 25 8.24 0.79 5.10
N ALA A 26 7.13 1.16 4.48
CA ALA A 26 6.32 0.25 3.66
C ALA A 26 5.52 1.05 2.64
N LEU A 27 5.34 0.48 1.44
CA LEU A 27 4.49 1.03 0.39
C LEU A 27 3.25 0.16 0.22
N PHE A 28 2.13 0.78 -0.10
CA PHE A 28 0.84 0.14 -0.27
C PHE A 28 0.33 0.48 -1.67
N PHE A 29 -0.07 -0.54 -2.41
CA PHE A 29 -0.59 -0.45 -3.76
C PHE A 29 -1.92 -1.20 -3.79
N THR A 30 -2.90 -0.73 -4.57
CA THR A 30 -4.24 -1.36 -4.66
C THR A 30 -4.49 -1.86 -6.08
N ASP A 31 -5.20 -2.96 -6.33
CA ASP A 31 -5.58 -3.30 -7.71
C ASP A 31 -6.73 -2.43 -8.27
N ASN A 32 -7.36 -1.60 -7.43
CA ASN A 32 -8.59 -0.89 -7.76
C ASN A 32 -8.32 0.56 -8.23
N SER A 33 -8.70 0.86 -9.49
CA SER A 33 -8.49 2.18 -10.11
C SER A 33 -9.26 3.30 -9.42
N GLU A 34 -10.47 3.03 -8.96
CA GLU A 34 -11.31 4.03 -8.28
C GLU A 34 -10.72 4.41 -6.92
N LEU A 35 -10.31 3.40 -6.13
CA LEU A 35 -9.68 3.63 -4.82
C LEU A 35 -8.39 4.45 -4.97
N LYS A 36 -7.59 4.11 -5.96
CA LYS A 36 -6.38 4.83 -6.35
C LYS A 36 -6.66 6.30 -6.71
N ASP A 37 -7.66 6.57 -7.54
CA ASP A 37 -8.03 7.96 -7.91
C ASP A 37 -8.47 8.77 -6.69
N LEU A 38 -9.19 8.15 -5.77
CA LEU A 38 -9.57 8.78 -4.51
C LEU A 38 -8.35 9.11 -3.63
N TYR A 39 -7.41 8.18 -3.47
CA TYR A 39 -6.19 8.43 -2.70
C TYR A 39 -5.35 9.55 -3.31
N LEU A 40 -5.20 9.59 -4.63
CA LEU A 40 -4.51 10.69 -5.32
C LEU A 40 -5.14 12.05 -5.04
N LYS A 41 -6.47 12.13 -5.16
CA LYS A 41 -7.22 13.36 -4.93
C LYS A 41 -7.08 13.86 -3.50
N GLU A 42 -7.21 12.96 -2.52
CA GLU A 42 -7.21 13.30 -1.10
C GLU A 42 -5.81 13.62 -0.58
N ASN A 43 -4.76 12.98 -1.13
CA ASN A 43 -3.41 13.07 -0.60
C ASN A 43 -2.42 13.90 -1.45
N LYS A 44 -2.84 14.42 -2.62
CA LYS A 44 -1.97 15.12 -3.58
C LYS A 44 -0.71 14.30 -3.95
N GLY A 45 -0.87 12.98 -4.05
CA GLY A 45 0.22 12.03 -4.30
C GLY A 45 0.66 11.96 -5.77
N ALA A 46 1.59 11.05 -6.04
CA ALA A 46 2.09 10.73 -7.36
C ALA A 46 1.62 9.35 -7.81
N GLU A 47 1.63 9.12 -9.11
CA GLU A 47 1.35 7.83 -9.72
C GLU A 47 2.61 7.01 -9.86
N ILE A 48 2.54 5.75 -9.41
CA ILE A 48 3.57 4.74 -9.64
C ILE A 48 2.85 3.47 -10.05
N SER A 49 3.38 2.74 -11.02
CA SER A 49 2.83 1.43 -11.39
C SER A 49 3.92 0.38 -11.31
N ILE A 50 3.55 -0.78 -10.76
CA ILE A 50 4.39 -1.97 -10.74
C ILE A 50 3.71 -3.03 -11.59
N ASP A 51 4.44 -3.57 -12.56
CA ASP A 51 3.97 -4.70 -13.33
C ASP A 51 4.58 -6.01 -12.81
N ASN A 52 3.73 -7.03 -12.71
CA ASN A 52 4.12 -8.38 -12.25
C ASN A 52 5.01 -8.39 -10.99
N PRO A 53 4.53 -7.83 -9.86
CA PRO A 53 5.30 -7.88 -8.63
C PRO A 53 5.51 -9.34 -8.20
N PHE A 54 6.74 -9.70 -7.84
CA PHE A 54 7.02 -10.84 -6.98
C PHE A 54 6.23 -10.72 -5.68
N ILE A 55 5.53 -11.79 -5.30
CA ILE A 55 4.72 -11.89 -4.09
C ILE A 55 5.36 -12.95 -3.20
N ASP A 56 5.91 -12.52 -2.07
CA ASP A 56 6.54 -13.39 -1.07
C ASP A 56 5.50 -14.14 -0.22
N TYR A 57 4.36 -13.50 0.03
CA TYR A 57 3.26 -14.07 0.80
C TYR A 57 1.91 -13.53 0.36
N GLU A 58 0.87 -14.36 0.41
CA GLU A 58 -0.51 -13.98 0.11
C GLU A 58 -1.42 -14.30 1.31
N ILE A 59 -2.35 -13.40 1.60
CA ILE A 59 -3.37 -13.60 2.64
C ILE A 59 -4.71 -12.97 2.25
N ASP A 60 -5.80 -13.68 2.54
CA ASP A 60 -7.16 -13.15 2.38
C ASP A 60 -7.62 -12.42 3.65
N PHE A 61 -8.02 -11.16 3.52
CA PHE A 61 -8.52 -10.35 4.63
C PHE A 61 -10.04 -10.47 4.84
N ASN A 62 -10.71 -11.32 4.06
CA ASN A 62 -12.11 -11.72 4.21
C ASN A 62 -13.08 -10.54 4.24
N ASN A 63 -12.91 -9.58 3.33
CA ASN A 63 -13.73 -8.37 3.23
C ASN A 63 -13.77 -7.56 4.54
N LYS A 64 -12.67 -7.56 5.30
CA LYS A 64 -12.53 -6.73 6.51
C LYS A 64 -11.92 -5.37 6.18
N ILE A 65 -12.15 -4.41 7.07
CA ILE A 65 -11.74 -3.01 6.87
C ILE A 65 -10.25 -2.80 7.21
N SER A 66 -9.53 -2.11 6.32
CA SER A 66 -8.09 -1.76 6.41
C SER A 66 -7.75 -0.83 7.60
N TYR A 67 -8.72 -0.05 8.09
CA TYR A 67 -8.59 0.88 9.21
C TYR A 67 -8.77 0.22 10.59
N SER A 68 -8.84 -1.11 10.65
CA SER A 68 -8.96 -1.87 11.90
C SER A 68 -7.62 -2.10 12.61
N SER A 69 -7.67 -2.31 13.93
CA SER A 69 -6.53 -2.79 14.71
C SER A 69 -6.02 -4.14 14.23
N VAL A 70 -6.92 -5.00 13.73
CA VAL A 70 -6.60 -6.30 13.13
C VAL A 70 -5.70 -6.10 11.91
N PHE A 71 -6.08 -5.25 10.97
CA PHE A 71 -5.25 -4.98 9.79
C PHE A 71 -3.89 -4.41 10.18
N ARG A 72 -3.87 -3.46 11.12
CA ARG A 72 -2.63 -2.90 11.67
C ARG A 72 -1.70 -3.97 12.24
N ASN A 73 -2.22 -4.86 13.07
CA ASN A 73 -1.44 -5.94 13.67
C ASN A 73 -0.96 -6.94 12.61
N THR A 74 -1.78 -7.22 11.60
CA THR A 74 -1.38 -8.05 10.45
C THR A 74 -0.16 -7.45 9.75
N ILE A 75 -0.19 -6.17 9.38
CA ILE A 75 0.93 -5.47 8.72
C ILE A 75 2.21 -5.52 9.57
N ILE A 76 2.11 -5.26 10.88
CA ILE A 76 3.25 -5.33 11.79
C ILE A 76 3.83 -6.74 11.88
N ASN A 77 2.97 -7.76 11.98
CA ASN A 77 3.40 -9.15 12.07
C ASN A 77 4.05 -9.64 10.78
N LEU A 78 3.53 -9.26 9.61
CA LEU A 78 4.11 -9.58 8.31
C LEU A 78 5.51 -8.97 8.16
N ASN A 79 5.68 -7.70 8.54
CA ASN A 79 7.00 -7.06 8.55
C ASN A 79 7.97 -7.76 9.52
N LYS A 80 7.53 -8.12 10.73
CA LYS A 80 8.36 -8.84 11.72
C LYS A 80 8.80 -10.23 11.24
N LYS A 81 7.99 -10.89 10.42
CA LYS A 81 8.33 -12.18 9.79
C LYS A 81 9.36 -12.03 8.66
N GLY A 82 9.67 -10.81 8.24
CA GLY A 82 10.71 -10.55 7.24
C GLY A 82 10.23 -10.72 5.79
N TYR A 83 8.92 -10.73 5.53
CA TYR A 83 8.41 -10.77 4.17
C TYR A 83 8.78 -9.50 3.41
N LYS A 84 9.15 -9.64 2.14
CA LYS A 84 9.52 -8.48 1.29
C LYS A 84 8.31 -7.83 0.64
N THR A 85 7.40 -8.65 0.14
CA THR A 85 6.20 -8.24 -0.58
C THR A 85 5.03 -9.13 -0.19
N VAL A 86 3.90 -8.54 0.16
CA VAL A 86 2.72 -9.30 0.58
C VAL A 86 1.50 -8.83 -0.17
N LEU A 87 0.75 -9.75 -0.76
CA LEU A 87 -0.57 -9.48 -1.32
C LEU A 87 -1.64 -9.78 -0.27
N ILE A 88 -2.40 -8.75 0.10
CA ILE A 88 -3.53 -8.86 1.03
C ILE A 88 -4.81 -8.72 0.24
N LYS A 89 -5.55 -9.81 0.08
CA LYS A 89 -6.72 -9.87 -0.78
C LYS A 89 -7.99 -9.48 -0.06
N ASN A 90 -9.00 -9.06 -0.84
CA ASN A 90 -10.34 -8.78 -0.36
C ASN A 90 -10.37 -7.82 0.83
N VAL A 91 -9.70 -6.67 0.72
CA VAL A 91 -9.67 -5.64 1.74
C VAL A 91 -10.74 -4.59 1.42
N ILE A 92 -11.55 -4.24 2.41
CA ILE A 92 -12.41 -3.06 2.32
C ILE A 92 -11.61 -1.84 2.76
N ASP A 93 -11.40 -0.90 1.85
CA ASP A 93 -10.63 0.32 2.09
C ASP A 93 -11.45 1.58 1.77
N TYR A 94 -10.98 2.73 2.24
CA TYR A 94 -11.55 4.04 1.95
C TYR A 94 -10.48 5.13 2.16
N PRO A 95 -10.48 6.22 1.38
CA PRO A 95 -9.36 7.16 1.38
C PRO A 95 -9.20 7.99 2.68
N SER A 96 -10.32 8.36 3.33
CA SER A 96 -10.29 9.17 4.55
C SER A 96 -11.56 8.98 5.39
N SER A 97 -11.50 9.32 6.69
CA SER A 97 -12.67 9.28 7.57
C SER A 97 -13.78 10.24 7.17
N ALA A 98 -13.45 11.31 6.43
CA ALA A 98 -14.39 12.26 5.85
C ALA A 98 -15.03 11.75 4.55
N ASN A 99 -14.34 10.87 3.82
CA ASN A 99 -14.78 10.28 2.56
C ASN A 99 -14.78 8.75 2.65
N LYS A 100 -15.78 8.21 3.36
CA LYS A 100 -15.96 6.75 3.60
C LYS A 100 -16.60 6.03 2.41
N LYS A 101 -16.06 6.21 1.22
CA LYS A 101 -16.44 5.36 0.09
C LYS A 101 -15.73 4.01 0.24
N PHE A 102 -16.46 3.04 0.78
CA PHE A 102 -15.96 1.68 0.99
C PHE A 102 -15.78 0.97 -0.35
N ILE A 103 -14.55 0.58 -0.65
CA ILE A 103 -14.18 -0.08 -1.90
C ILE A 103 -13.46 -1.37 -1.56
N SER A 104 -13.85 -2.47 -2.20
CA SER A 104 -13.11 -3.73 -2.11
C SER A 104 -11.95 -3.71 -3.09
N SER A 105 -10.78 -4.12 -2.62
CA SER A 105 -9.56 -4.22 -3.43
C SER A 105 -8.58 -5.20 -2.81
N ASP A 106 -7.67 -5.71 -3.65
CA ASP A 106 -6.45 -6.34 -3.19
C ASP A 106 -5.39 -5.27 -2.93
N ILE A 107 -4.62 -5.43 -1.85
CA ILE A 107 -3.57 -4.50 -1.44
C ILE A 107 -2.22 -5.20 -1.45
N LEU A 108 -1.34 -4.79 -2.35
CA LEU A 108 0.08 -5.17 -2.32
C LEU A 108 0.84 -4.28 -1.34
N VAL A 109 1.55 -4.89 -0.41
CA VAL A 109 2.41 -4.22 0.56
C VAL A 109 3.86 -4.54 0.26
N VAL A 110 4.68 -3.53 0.05
CA VAL A 110 6.13 -3.68 -0.20
C VAL A 110 6.91 -3.15 0.99
N PHE A 111 7.57 -4.06 1.71
CA PHE A 111 8.42 -3.75 2.87
C PHE A 111 9.88 -3.52 2.46
N ASP A 112 10.37 -4.24 1.44
CA ASP A 112 11.74 -4.08 0.92
C ASP A 112 11.77 -3.13 -0.28
N LEU A 113 12.24 -1.91 -0.06
CA LEU A 113 12.29 -0.90 -1.12
C LEU A 113 13.44 -1.06 -2.10
N LYS A 114 14.45 -1.88 -1.78
CA LYS A 114 15.50 -2.22 -2.75
C LYS A 114 14.91 -3.08 -3.86
N TYR A 115 13.96 -3.95 -3.52
CA TYR A 115 13.20 -4.71 -4.49
C TYR A 115 12.32 -3.81 -5.37
N LEU A 116 11.70 -2.76 -4.81
CA LEU A 116 10.93 -1.82 -5.62
C LEU A 116 11.78 -1.11 -6.70
N LYS A 117 13.04 -0.75 -6.38
CA LYS A 117 13.95 -0.14 -7.35
C LYS A 117 14.20 -0.98 -8.60
N THR A 118 14.02 -2.29 -8.54
CA THR A 118 14.25 -3.17 -9.70
C THR A 118 13.01 -3.30 -10.58
N LEU A 119 11.87 -2.76 -10.14
CA LEU A 119 10.58 -2.85 -10.82
C LEU A 119 10.15 -1.54 -11.49
N LEU A 120 10.76 -0.41 -11.10
CA LEU A 120 10.52 0.92 -11.63
C LEU A 120 11.62 1.29 -12.62
#